data_AF-A0A2I0SZT2-F1
#
_entry.id   AF-A0A2I0SZT2-F1
#
_cell.length_a   1.000
_cell.length_b   1.000
_cell.length_c   1.000
_cell.angle_alpha   90.00
_cell.angle_beta   90.00
_cell.angle_gamma   90.00
#
_symmetry.space_group_name_H-M   'P 1'
#
loop_
_entity.id
_entity.type
_entity.pdbx_description
1 polymer ?
#
loop_
_entity_poly.entity_id
_entity_poly.type
_entity_poly.pdbx_seq_one_letter_code
_entity_poly.pdbx_strand_id
1 'polypeptide(L)'
;MDQVRGRSNRENLEEAFTIAEAELGIPRLLDPEDVDVDKPDEKSVMTYVAQFLKYYPDPHHTVTDVQENDVMHWFCTRMAILSDAK
;
A
#
# COMPACT_ATOMS: atom_id res chain seq x y z
N MET A 1 -7.26 6.51 -16.70
CA MET A 1 -7.71 5.32 -15.96
C MET A 1 -8.00 4.11 -16.85
N ASP A 2 -8.18 4.25 -18.18
CA ASP A 2 -8.52 3.13 -19.07
C ASP A 2 -7.29 2.30 -19.55
N GLN A 3 -6.08 2.88 -19.50
CA GLN A 3 -4.84 2.21 -19.95
C GLN A 3 -4.44 0.97 -19.12
N VAL A 4 -4.85 0.90 -17.85
CA VAL A 4 -4.49 -0.20 -16.93
C VAL A 4 -5.23 -1.49 -17.30
N ARG A 5 -6.39 -1.37 -17.98
CA ARG A 5 -7.31 -2.48 -18.29
C ARG A 5 -6.83 -3.37 -19.45
N GLY A 6 -5.85 -2.91 -20.23
CA GLY A 6 -5.30 -3.64 -21.37
C GLY A 6 -3.89 -4.20 -21.14
N ARG A 7 -3.29 -3.97 -19.97
CA ARG A 7 -1.93 -4.39 -19.61
C ARG A 7 -1.97 -5.60 -18.69
N SER A 8 -0.88 -6.37 -18.65
CA SER A 8 -0.75 -7.45 -17.67
C SER A 8 -0.64 -6.88 -16.25
N ASN A 9 -1.08 -7.65 -15.26
CA ASN A 9 -0.96 -7.28 -13.84
C ASN A 9 0.48 -6.93 -13.49
N ARG A 10 1.42 -7.74 -13.96
CA ARG A 10 2.86 -7.55 -13.75
C ARG A 10 3.37 -6.21 -14.31
N GLU A 11 2.94 -5.80 -15.49
CA GLU A 11 3.30 -4.48 -16.05
C GLU A 11 2.71 -3.33 -15.23
N ASN A 12 1.47 -3.49 -14.77
CA ASN A 12 0.81 -2.49 -13.92
C ASN A 12 1.52 -2.36 -12.55
N LEU A 13 1.95 -3.48 -11.97
CA LEU A 13 2.72 -3.51 -10.71
C LEU A 13 4.10 -2.87 -10.88
N GLU A 14 4.81 -3.20 -11.95
CA GLU A 14 6.12 -2.62 -12.28
C GLU A 14 6.04 -1.09 -12.42
N GLU A 15 5.06 -0.60 -13.17
CA GLU A 15 4.82 0.83 -13.35
C GLU A 15 4.40 1.49 -12.03
N ALA A 16 3.52 0.86 -11.25
CA ALA A 16 3.12 1.38 -9.95
C ALA A 16 4.29 1.52 -8.98
N PHE A 17 5.17 0.52 -8.90
CA PHE A 17 6.36 0.56 -8.04
C PHE A 17 7.37 1.61 -8.52
N THR A 18 7.53 1.75 -9.84
CA THR A 18 8.40 2.77 -10.43
C THR A 18 7.90 4.18 -10.12
N ILE A 19 6.59 4.42 -10.25
CA ILE A 19 5.97 5.71 -9.91
C ILE A 19 6.07 5.98 -8.41
N ALA A 20 5.83 4.98 -7.57
CA ALA A 20 5.95 5.14 -6.12
C ALA A 20 7.37 5.50 -5.68
N GLU A 21 8.39 4.92 -6.30
CA GLU A 21 9.78 5.28 -6.04
C GLU A 21 10.12 6.67 -6.58
N ALA A 22 9.72 6.99 -7.82
CA ALA A 22 10.07 8.25 -8.47
C ALA A 22 9.35 9.47 -7.86
N GLU A 23 8.05 9.35 -7.59
CA GLU A 23 7.21 10.47 -7.15
C GLU A 23 7.10 10.55 -5.62
N LEU A 24 7.09 9.40 -4.93
CA LEU A 24 6.90 9.33 -3.48
C LEU A 24 8.17 8.86 -2.74
N GLY A 25 9.26 8.49 -3.43
CA GLY A 25 10.47 8.01 -2.77
C GLY A 25 10.25 6.71 -1.96
N ILE A 26 9.21 5.94 -2.28
CA ILE A 26 8.92 4.68 -1.59
C ILE A 26 9.79 3.59 -2.20
N PRO A 27 10.72 2.98 -1.44
CA PRO A 27 11.62 1.97 -1.98
C PRO A 27 10.84 0.74 -2.40
N ARG A 28 11.22 0.13 -3.51
CA ARG A 28 10.62 -1.10 -4.02
C ARG A 28 10.96 -2.29 -3.09
N LEU A 29 10.04 -2.65 -2.20
CA LEU A 29 10.21 -3.77 -1.27
C LEU A 29 9.63 -5.09 -1.78
N LEU A 30 8.83 -5.03 -2.85
CA LEU A 30 8.13 -6.17 -3.42
C LEU A 30 8.48 -6.30 -4.90
N ASP A 31 8.66 -7.53 -5.34
CA ASP A 31 8.80 -7.85 -6.75
C ASP A 31 7.42 -8.11 -7.37
N PRO A 32 7.13 -7.60 -8.59
CA PRO A 32 5.84 -7.80 -9.25
C PRO A 32 5.46 -9.27 -9.40
N GLU A 33 6.44 -10.16 -9.55
CA GLU A 33 6.23 -11.61 -9.67
C GLU A 33 5.82 -12.29 -8.37
N ASP A 34 6.22 -11.76 -7.22
CA ASP A 34 5.81 -12.26 -5.89
C ASP A 34 4.41 -11.75 -5.50
N VAL A 35 3.92 -10.72 -6.19
CA VAL A 35 2.61 -10.11 -5.96
C VAL A 35 1.57 -10.63 -6.98
N ASP A 36 1.96 -10.88 -8.23
CA ASP A 36 1.11 -11.41 -9.30
C ASP A 36 0.92 -12.94 -9.19
N VAL A 37 0.50 -13.39 -8.01
CA VAL A 37 0.17 -14.79 -7.70
C VAL A 37 -1.21 -14.86 -7.06
N ASP A 38 -1.83 -16.04 -7.03
CA ASP A 38 -3.18 -16.23 -6.47
C ASP A 38 -3.29 -15.78 -5.00
N LYS A 39 -2.20 -15.89 -4.23
CA LYS A 39 -2.13 -15.49 -2.83
C LYS A 39 -0.75 -14.93 -2.46
N PRO A 40 -0.54 -13.61 -2.54
CA PRO A 40 0.71 -12.98 -2.13
C PRO A 40 0.85 -12.99 -0.60
N ASP A 41 2.07 -12.76 -0.10
CA ASP A 41 2.30 -12.64 1.34
C ASP A 41 1.66 -11.36 1.89
N GLU A 42 0.62 -11.54 2.71
CA GLU A 42 -0.18 -10.44 3.26
C GLU A 42 0.65 -9.47 4.11
N LYS A 43 1.67 -9.96 4.83
CA LYS A 43 2.51 -9.10 5.68
C LYS A 43 3.40 -8.22 4.81
N SER A 44 4.04 -8.80 3.80
CA SER A 44 4.87 -8.09 2.84
C SER A 44 4.06 -7.01 2.10
N VAL A 45 2.86 -7.36 1.60
CA VAL A 45 1.97 -6.40 0.94
C VAL A 45 1.57 -5.26 1.89
N MET A 46 1.16 -5.58 3.12
CA MET A 46 0.78 -4.57 4.12
C MET A 46 1.93 -3.65 4.49
N THR A 47 3.14 -4.19 4.69
CA THR A 47 4.33 -3.40 4.99
C THR A 47 4.63 -2.40 3.86
N TYR A 48 4.52 -2.83 2.60
CA TYR A 48 4.74 -1.94 1.46
C TYR A 48 3.66 -0.85 1.38
N VAL A 49 2.38 -1.22 1.48
CA VAL A 49 1.25 -0.26 1.44
C VAL A 49 1.32 0.75 2.60
N ALA A 50 1.82 0.34 3.77
CA ALA A 50 2.03 1.23 4.92
C ALA A 50 2.98 2.40 4.63
N GLN A 51 3.90 2.25 3.68
CA GLN A 51 4.81 3.34 3.30
C GLN A 51 4.06 4.49 2.61
N PHE A 52 2.98 4.20 1.87
CA PHE A 52 2.16 5.21 1.19
C PHE A 52 1.40 6.09 2.18
N LEU A 53 1.02 5.55 3.34
CA LEU A 53 0.29 6.28 4.37
C LEU A 53 1.09 7.44 4.98
N LYS A 54 2.42 7.37 4.95
CA LYS A 54 3.29 8.45 5.42
C LYS A 54 3.17 9.71 4.55
N TYR A 55 2.77 9.55 3.29
CA TYR A 55 2.64 10.63 2.31
C TYR A 55 1.23 11.19 2.19
N TYR A 56 0.23 10.42 2.61
CA TYR A 56 -1.15 10.87 2.77
C TYR A 56 -1.55 10.91 4.26
N PRO A 57 -0.87 11.72 5.10
CA PRO A 57 -1.33 11.92 6.46
C PRO A 57 -2.67 12.66 6.37
N ASP A 58 -3.73 12.01 6.80
CA ASP A 58 -5.00 12.68 7.08
C ASP A 58 -4.70 13.95 7.91
N PRO A 59 -5.22 15.15 7.54
CA PRO A 59 -4.97 16.40 8.26
C PRO A 59 -5.58 16.45 9.69
N HIS A 60 -6.12 15.33 10.17
CA HIS A 60 -6.78 15.18 11.47
C HIS A 60 -6.16 14.10 12.37
N HIS A 61 -4.84 13.86 12.36
CA HIS A 61 -4.18 13.51 13.62
C HIS A 61 -2.68 13.74 13.60
N THR A 62 -2.25 14.58 14.53
CA THR A 62 -0.87 14.98 14.79
C THR A 62 -0.02 13.82 15.29
N VAL A 63 1.21 13.77 14.79
CA VAL A 63 2.44 13.25 15.41
C VAL A 63 2.31 12.74 16.86
N THR A 64 2.66 11.47 17.10
CA THR A 64 3.59 11.04 18.16
C THR A 64 3.75 9.52 18.17
N ASP A 65 5.00 9.10 18.30
CA ASP A 65 5.52 7.78 18.68
C ASP A 65 5.28 6.59 17.74
N VAL A 66 6.40 6.11 17.21
CA VAL A 66 6.51 4.96 16.32
C VAL A 66 6.48 3.71 17.20
N GLN A 67 5.29 3.17 17.49
CA GLN A 67 5.14 1.79 17.91
C GLN A 67 4.56 1.00 16.74
N GLU A 68 5.36 0.08 16.21
CA GLU A 68 5.06 -0.83 15.10
C GLU A 68 3.72 -1.59 15.28
N ASN A 69 3.22 -1.66 16.52
CA ASN A 69 1.94 -2.25 16.89
C ASN A 69 0.72 -1.35 16.59
N ASP A 70 0.86 -0.02 16.63
CA ASP A 70 -0.24 0.91 16.38
C ASP A 70 -0.60 0.98 14.89
N VAL A 71 0.39 0.74 14.02
CA VAL A 71 0.19 0.74 12.57
C VAL A 71 -0.80 -0.37 12.20
N MET A 72 -0.60 -1.60 12.70
CA MET A 72 -1.49 -2.74 12.44
C MET A 72 -2.88 -2.57 13.08
N HIS A 73 -2.95 -2.00 14.28
CA HIS A 73 -4.23 -1.71 14.91
C HIS A 73 -5.01 -0.64 14.14
N TRP A 74 -4.34 0.46 13.75
CA TRP A 74 -4.90 1.50 12.90
C TRP A 74 -5.33 0.96 11.54
N PHE A 75 -4.55 0.06 10.94
CA PHE A 75 -4.92 -0.63 9.70
C PHE A 75 -6.20 -1.46 9.87
N CYS A 76 -6.30 -2.28 10.91
CA CYS A 76 -7.51 -3.04 11.21
C CYS A 76 -8.72 -2.13 11.47
N THR A 77 -8.55 -1.05 12.23
CA THR A 77 -9.64 -0.08 12.49
C THR A 77 -10.08 0.64 11.22
N ARG A 78 -9.14 1.07 10.36
CA ARG A 78 -9.43 1.76 9.10
C ARG A 78 -10.10 0.81 8.09
N MET A 79 -9.64 -0.43 7.98
CA MET A 79 -10.27 -1.44 7.13
C MET A 79 -11.65 -1.86 7.64
N ALA A 80 -11.85 -1.91 8.97
CA ALA A 80 -13.16 -2.15 9.57
C ALA A 80 -14.15 -1.00 9.26
N ILE A 81 -13.72 0.26 9.36
CA ILE A 81 -14.56 1.43 9.00
C ILE A 81 -14.94 1.41 7.51
N LEU A 82 -14.05 0.95 6.63
CA LEU A 82 -14.35 0.78 5.21
C LEU A 82 -15.30 -0.40 4.93
N SER A 83 -15.36 -1.39 5.83
CA SER A 83 -16.28 -2.54 5.74
C SER A 83 -17.71 -2.21 6.17
N ASP A 84 -17.92 -1.18 6.99
CA ASP A 84 -19.25 -0.74 7.45
C ASP A 84 -19.92 0.29 6.52
N ALA A 85 -19.28 0.66 5.41
CA ALA A 85 -19.80 1.63 4.44
C ALA A 85 -20.63 1.00 3.29
N LYS A 86 -21.43 -0.05 3.57
CA LYS A 86 -22.38 -0.62 2.62
C LYS A 86 -23.81 -0.68 3.16
#